data_AF-A0AAE3LTP8-F1
#
_entry.id   AF-A0AAE3LTP8-F1
#
_cell.length_a   1.000
_cell.length_b   1.000
_cell.length_c   1.000
_cell.angle_alpha   90.00
_cell.angle_beta   90.00
_cell.angle_gamma   90.00
#
_symmetry.space_group_name_H-M   'P 1'
#
loop_
_entity.id
_entity.type
_entity.pdbx_description
1 polymer ?
#
loop_
_entity_poly.entity_id
_entity_poly.type
_entity_poly.pdbx_seq_one_letter_code
_entity_poly.pdbx_strand_id
1 'polypeptide(L)'
;MNLPLAFESIRDIPYEIPLTPDAPDRCCSGKAKLLLSLFDDVGYEARVRMCEFRWSDVSLPASVSEIPHDDLCSHVFVEVRIDGDWKVVDPTWDRGLSSAFPTVTWDGLSSTRVAVPAMNFLSAEESQKRFDAEMSEEVIIADLEKNGDFYRALNAWLAEVRNKNP
;
A
#
# COMPACT_ATOMS: atom_id res chain seq x y z
N MET A 1 6.23 -4.29 23.24
CA MET A 1 5.53 -3.45 22.23
C MET A 1 4.19 -4.11 21.92
N ASN A 2 3.10 -3.36 21.78
CA ASN A 2 1.81 -3.92 21.39
C ASN A 2 1.73 -3.89 19.84
N LEU A 3 1.95 -5.04 19.19
CA LEU A 3 2.02 -5.16 17.73
C LEU A 3 0.73 -4.72 17.03
N PRO A 4 -0.47 -5.12 17.48
CA PRO A 4 -1.73 -4.59 16.95
C PRO A 4 -1.81 -3.06 16.95
N LEU A 5 -1.47 -2.41 18.07
CA LEU A 5 -1.50 -0.94 18.16
C LEU A 5 -0.44 -0.28 17.27
N ALA A 6 0.76 -0.88 17.16
CA ALA A 6 1.80 -0.40 16.26
C ALA A 6 1.35 -0.52 14.79
N PHE A 7 0.73 -1.64 14.42
CA PHE A 7 0.13 -1.82 13.10
C PHE A 7 -0.94 -0.76 12.81
N GLU A 8 -1.86 -0.51 13.75
CA GLU A 8 -2.87 0.54 13.60
C GLU A 8 -2.23 1.91 13.38
N SER A 9 -1.16 2.23 14.12
CA SER A 9 -0.46 3.50 13.94
C SER A 9 0.15 3.67 12.54
N ILE A 10 0.66 2.60 11.93
CA ILE A 10 1.17 2.60 10.55
C ILE A 10 0.01 2.66 9.55
N ARG A 11 -1.03 1.86 9.76
CA ARG A 11 -2.25 1.85 8.92
C ARG A 11 -2.85 3.23 8.84
N ASP A 12 -2.94 3.93 9.95
CA ASP A 12 -3.65 5.21 10.05
C ASP A 12 -2.82 6.43 9.64
N ILE A 13 -1.58 6.24 9.19
CA ILE A 13 -0.90 7.25 8.38
C ILE A 13 -1.78 7.49 7.14
N PRO A 14 -2.24 8.72 6.86
CA PRO A 14 -3.10 8.97 5.71
C PRO A 14 -2.44 8.51 4.41
N TYR A 15 -3.07 7.56 3.71
CA TYR A 15 -2.59 7.08 2.42
C TYR A 15 -2.55 8.21 1.40
N GLU A 16 -1.40 8.39 0.77
CA GLU A 16 -1.15 9.41 -0.24
C GLU A 16 -0.04 8.92 -1.16
N ILE A 17 -0.26 9.00 -2.47
CA ILE A 17 0.79 8.71 -3.45
C ILE A 17 1.70 9.95 -3.54
N PRO A 18 3.02 9.83 -3.32
CA PRO A 18 3.93 10.96 -3.42
C PRO A 18 3.89 11.55 -4.84
N LEU A 19 3.83 12.87 -4.95
CA LEU A 19 3.77 13.57 -6.25
C LEU A 19 5.13 14.11 -6.70
N THR A 20 6.16 13.93 -5.87
CA THR A 20 7.56 14.26 -6.14
C THR A 20 8.46 13.20 -5.49
N PRO A 21 9.67 12.93 -6.01
CA PRO A 21 10.56 11.91 -5.44
C PRO A 21 11.01 12.18 -3.99
N ASP A 22 11.01 13.44 -3.57
CA ASP A 22 11.39 13.89 -2.22
C ASP A 22 10.21 13.95 -1.24
N ALA A 23 8.97 13.77 -1.71
CA ALA A 23 7.80 13.73 -0.84
C ALA A 23 7.82 12.48 0.07
N PRO A 24 7.31 12.58 1.31
CA PRO A 24 7.18 11.42 2.17
C PRO A 24 6.36 10.30 1.52
N ASP A 25 6.93 9.10 1.42
CA ASP A 25 6.25 7.92 0.93
C ASP A 25 5.23 7.43 1.99
N ARG A 26 3.95 7.74 1.76
CA ARG A 26 2.81 7.32 2.60
C ARG A 26 1.89 6.34 1.89
N CYS A 27 2.30 5.84 0.71
CA CYS A 27 1.52 4.87 -0.03
C CYS A 27 1.85 3.44 0.46
N CYS A 28 1.53 2.42 -0.34
CA CYS A 28 1.72 1.03 0.05
C CYS A 28 3.19 0.68 0.30
N SER A 29 4.13 1.19 -0.50
CA SER A 29 5.58 0.96 -0.32
C SER A 29 6.11 1.57 0.96
N GLY A 30 5.75 2.81 1.27
CA GLY A 30 6.21 3.51 2.47
C GLY A 30 5.69 2.84 3.74
N LYS A 31 4.41 2.47 3.77
CA LYS A 31 3.83 1.75 4.90
C LYS A 31 4.39 0.34 5.03
N ALA A 32 4.69 -0.36 3.93
CA ALA A 32 5.36 -1.65 3.98
C ALA A 32 6.77 -1.55 4.58
N LYS A 33 7.55 -0.51 4.24
CA LYS A 33 8.88 -0.25 4.85
C LYS A 33 8.78 -0.05 6.37
N LEU A 34 7.81 0.74 6.83
CA LEU A 34 7.57 0.94 8.27
C LEU A 34 7.20 -0.36 8.97
N LEU A 35 6.38 -1.20 8.33
CA LEU A 35 5.96 -2.47 8.88
C LEU A 35 7.10 -3.51 8.94
N LEU A 36 7.99 -3.52 7.94
CA LEU A 36 9.20 -4.33 7.95
C LEU A 36 10.14 -3.92 9.08
N SER A 37 10.38 -2.60 9.25
CA SER A 37 11.19 -2.09 10.36
C SER A 37 10.58 -2.46 11.71
N LEU A 38 9.26 -2.36 11.85
CA LEU A 38 8.55 -2.77 13.05
C LEU A 38 8.81 -4.24 13.38
N PHE A 39 8.72 -5.13 12.38
CA PHE A 39 8.95 -6.56 12.59
C PHE A 39 10.41 -6.91 12.87
N ASP A 40 11.36 -6.23 12.24
CA ASP A 40 12.79 -6.40 12.52
C ASP A 40 13.11 -6.00 13.98
N ASP A 41 12.60 -4.85 14.43
CA ASP A 41 12.80 -4.33 15.79
C ASP A 41 12.30 -5.29 16.89
N VAL A 42 11.26 -6.09 16.59
CA VAL A 42 10.69 -7.08 17.52
C VAL A 42 11.17 -8.52 17.25
N GLY A 43 12.07 -8.73 16.29
CA GLY A 43 12.72 -10.01 16.01
C GLY A 43 11.89 -10.99 15.18
N TYR A 44 10.90 -10.52 14.43
CA TYR A 44 10.14 -11.34 13.49
C TYR A 44 10.83 -11.38 12.12
N GLU A 45 10.80 -12.55 11.50
CA GLU A 45 11.21 -12.68 10.10
C GLU A 45 10.08 -12.14 9.21
N ALA A 46 10.36 -11.10 8.44
CA ALA A 46 9.40 -10.48 7.54
C ALA A 46 10.02 -10.21 6.16
N ARG A 47 9.18 -10.14 5.13
CA ARG A 47 9.60 -9.90 3.74
C ARG A 47 8.57 -9.10 2.96
N VAL A 48 9.03 -8.34 1.97
CA VAL A 48 8.14 -7.71 0.99
C VAL A 48 7.48 -8.76 0.13
N ARG A 49 6.25 -8.49 -0.27
CA ARG A 49 5.50 -9.25 -1.26
C ARG A 49 4.80 -8.29 -2.19
N MET A 50 4.69 -8.69 -3.44
CA MET A 50 4.06 -7.89 -4.47
C MET A 50 3.04 -8.71 -5.25
N CYS A 51 1.98 -8.02 -5.65
CA CYS A 51 1.02 -8.51 -6.63
C CYS A 51 0.73 -7.42 -7.65
N GLU A 52 0.09 -7.79 -8.75
CA GLU A 52 -0.40 -6.85 -9.75
C GLU A 52 -1.89 -6.60 -9.51
N PHE A 53 -2.42 -5.46 -9.92
CA PHE A 53 -3.86 -5.19 -9.92
C PHE A 53 -4.19 -4.22 -11.06
N ARG A 54 -5.48 -4.04 -11.34
CA ARG A 54 -5.94 -2.99 -12.24
C ARG A 54 -6.65 -1.88 -11.48
N TRP A 55 -6.36 -0.65 -11.83
CA TRP A 55 -7.12 0.50 -11.32
C TRP A 55 -8.59 0.45 -11.73
N SER A 56 -8.91 -0.10 -12.90
CA SER A 56 -10.28 -0.35 -13.34
C SER A 56 -11.04 -1.38 -12.49
N ASP A 57 -10.34 -2.26 -11.77
CA ASP A 57 -10.96 -3.20 -10.82
C ASP A 57 -11.18 -2.55 -9.43
N VAL A 58 -10.57 -1.37 -9.18
CA VAL A 58 -10.77 -0.59 -7.96
C VAL A 58 -11.98 0.34 -8.14
N SER A 59 -12.88 0.36 -7.15
CA SER A 59 -14.09 1.19 -7.19
C SER A 59 -13.79 2.68 -6.98
N LEU A 60 -13.27 3.34 -8.00
CA LEU A 60 -12.98 4.76 -8.04
C LEU A 60 -14.15 5.57 -8.65
N PRO A 61 -14.35 6.83 -8.26
CA PRO A 61 -15.34 7.69 -8.91
C PRO A 61 -14.87 8.08 -10.33
N ALA A 62 -15.83 8.36 -11.22
CA ALA A 62 -15.56 8.76 -12.61
C ALA A 62 -14.58 9.94 -12.72
N SER A 63 -14.67 10.90 -11.80
CA SER A 63 -13.78 12.07 -11.74
C SER A 63 -12.29 11.72 -11.52
N VAL A 64 -12.00 10.50 -11.08
CA VAL A 64 -10.64 9.98 -10.92
C VAL A 64 -10.36 8.93 -11.99
N SER A 65 -11.25 7.96 -12.19
CA SER A 65 -11.01 6.82 -13.09
C SER A 65 -10.93 7.18 -14.57
N GLU A 66 -11.52 8.31 -15.00
CA GLU A 66 -11.47 8.77 -16.39
C GLU A 66 -10.19 9.53 -16.76
N ILE A 67 -9.36 9.88 -15.78
CA ILE A 67 -8.09 10.56 -16.03
C ILE A 67 -7.12 9.55 -16.66
N PRO A 68 -6.40 9.87 -17.75
CA PRO A 68 -5.46 8.94 -18.37
C PRO A 68 -4.38 8.45 -17.39
N HIS A 69 -4.20 7.13 -17.33
CA HIS A 69 -3.20 6.46 -16.50
C HIS A 69 -2.95 5.03 -17.03
N ASP A 70 -1.89 4.40 -16.54
CA ASP A 70 -1.71 2.95 -16.68
C ASP A 70 -2.71 2.19 -15.81
N ASP A 71 -3.51 1.35 -16.44
CA ASP A 71 -4.49 0.54 -15.73
C ASP A 71 -3.82 -0.56 -14.88
N LEU A 72 -2.77 -1.21 -15.39
CA LEU A 72 -2.02 -2.24 -14.66
C LEU A 72 -0.98 -1.60 -13.73
N CYS A 73 -1.07 -1.89 -12.44
CA CYS A 73 -0.18 -1.36 -11.41
C CYS A 73 0.28 -2.46 -10.43
N SER A 74 1.39 -2.21 -9.72
CA SER A 74 1.91 -3.09 -8.67
C SER A 74 1.39 -2.65 -7.30
N HIS A 75 1.20 -3.62 -6.41
CA HIS A 75 0.86 -3.37 -5.01
C HIS A 75 1.84 -4.08 -4.09
N VAL A 76 2.31 -3.38 -3.06
CA VAL A 76 3.28 -3.89 -2.08
C VAL A 76 2.58 -4.13 -0.74
N PHE A 77 2.86 -5.29 -0.14
CA PHE A 77 2.46 -5.63 1.22
C PHE A 77 3.56 -6.47 1.89
N VAL A 78 3.36 -6.84 3.16
CA VAL A 78 4.36 -7.60 3.94
C VAL A 78 3.84 -8.99 4.24
N GLU A 79 4.72 -9.97 4.19
CA GLU A 79 4.52 -11.26 4.86
C GLU A 79 5.42 -11.34 6.09
N VAL A 80 4.88 -11.79 7.21
CA VAL A 80 5.62 -12.01 8.46
C VAL A 80 5.47 -13.45 8.92
N ARG A 81 6.55 -14.06 9.43
CA ARG A 81 6.53 -15.45 9.90
C ARG A 81 6.04 -15.52 11.34
N ILE A 82 4.86 -16.09 11.56
CA ILE A 82 4.22 -16.28 12.87
C ILE A 82 3.86 -17.75 13.02
N ASP A 83 4.29 -18.36 14.12
CA ASP A 83 4.10 -19.79 14.42
C ASP A 83 4.53 -20.73 13.28
N GLY A 84 5.58 -20.33 12.54
CA GLY A 84 6.15 -21.10 11.43
C GLY A 84 5.48 -20.86 10.07
N ASP A 85 4.35 -20.14 10.03
CA ASP A 85 3.63 -19.81 8.80
C ASP A 85 3.90 -18.36 8.36
N TRP A 86 3.87 -18.13 7.05
CA TRP A 86 3.83 -16.77 6.49
C TRP A 86 2.41 -16.21 6.57
N LYS A 87 2.24 -15.07 7.26
CA LYS A 87 0.99 -14.33 7.37
C LYS A 87 1.08 -13.03 6.59
N VAL A 88 0.06 -12.75 5.78
CA VAL A 88 -0.05 -11.50 5.01
C VAL A 88 -0.46 -10.38 5.94
N VAL A 89 0.22 -9.24 5.89
CA VAL A 89 -0.09 -8.05 6.67
C VAL A 89 0.00 -6.82 5.76
N ASP A 90 -1.13 -6.16 5.56
CA ASP A 90 -1.30 -5.07 4.60
C ASP A 90 -1.98 -3.85 5.28
N PRO A 91 -1.22 -2.79 5.62
CA PRO A 91 -1.71 -1.59 6.30
C PRO A 91 -2.17 -0.47 5.34
N THR A 92 -2.42 -0.76 4.05
CA THR A 92 -2.55 0.28 3.02
C THR A 92 -3.62 1.33 3.27
N TRP A 93 -4.89 0.93 3.42
CA TRP A 93 -5.98 1.88 3.60
C TRP A 93 -6.08 2.33 5.05
N ASP A 94 -5.89 3.63 5.30
CA ASP A 94 -6.13 4.22 6.62
C ASP A 94 -7.61 4.22 6.98
N ARG A 95 -7.90 4.27 8.28
CA ARG A 95 -9.28 4.21 8.80
C ARG A 95 -10.23 5.25 8.19
N GLY A 96 -9.72 6.42 7.81
CA GLY A 96 -10.55 7.51 7.26
C GLY A 96 -11.11 7.20 5.86
N LEU A 97 -10.61 6.14 5.22
CA LEU A 97 -11.06 5.68 3.91
C LEU A 97 -12.07 4.51 3.97
N SER A 98 -12.55 4.13 5.17
CA SER A 98 -13.40 2.95 5.35
C SER A 98 -14.74 2.98 4.60
N SER A 99 -15.23 4.16 4.20
CA SER A 99 -16.44 4.26 3.38
C SER A 99 -16.20 4.00 1.88
N ALA A 100 -14.95 4.02 1.44
CA ALA A 100 -14.56 3.81 0.05
C ALA A 100 -13.82 2.48 -0.15
N PHE A 101 -13.05 2.04 0.85
CA PHE A 101 -12.19 0.87 0.76
C PHE A 101 -12.31 -0.06 1.98
N PRO A 102 -12.02 -1.36 1.81
CA PRO A 102 -11.96 -2.30 2.92
C PRO A 102 -10.72 -2.03 3.79
N THR A 103 -10.90 -1.27 4.88
CA THR A 103 -9.88 -1.09 5.91
C THR A 103 -9.79 -2.33 6.79
N VAL A 104 -8.58 -2.67 7.25
CA VAL A 104 -8.34 -3.88 8.06
C VAL A 104 -7.92 -3.54 9.49
N THR A 105 -8.18 -4.45 10.41
CA THR A 105 -7.55 -4.52 11.75
C THR A 105 -6.68 -5.77 11.80
N TRP A 106 -5.63 -5.76 12.60
CA TRP A 106 -4.76 -6.91 12.77
C TRP A 106 -4.71 -7.34 14.24
N ASP A 107 -4.87 -8.64 14.49
CA ASP A 107 -4.85 -9.24 15.82
C ASP A 107 -3.43 -9.59 16.30
N GLY A 108 -2.42 -9.40 15.44
CA GLY A 108 -1.03 -9.76 15.72
C GLY A 108 -0.67 -11.22 15.41
N LEU A 109 -1.60 -12.01 14.88
CA LEU A 109 -1.46 -13.47 14.73
C LEU A 109 -1.88 -13.98 13.35
N SER A 110 -3.00 -13.48 12.82
CA SER A 110 -3.63 -13.98 11.59
C SER A 110 -3.31 -13.09 10.39
N SER A 111 -3.55 -13.58 9.17
CA SER A 111 -3.38 -12.76 7.97
C SER A 111 -4.45 -11.67 7.90
N THR A 112 -4.07 -10.47 7.46
CA THR A 112 -5.02 -9.46 6.97
C THR A 112 -5.40 -9.75 5.51
N ARG A 113 -6.37 -9.00 5.00
CA ARG A 113 -6.70 -8.98 3.57
C ARG A 113 -5.72 -8.07 2.81
N VAL A 114 -5.39 -8.42 1.57
CA VAL A 114 -4.70 -7.53 0.62
C VAL A 114 -5.63 -6.37 0.21
N ALA A 115 -5.10 -5.16 0.18
CA ALA A 115 -5.87 -3.93 0.05
C ALA A 115 -6.55 -3.74 -1.32
N VAL A 116 -6.00 -4.36 -2.36
CA VAL A 116 -6.48 -4.26 -3.75
C VAL A 116 -7.07 -5.58 -4.24
N PRO A 117 -7.89 -5.57 -5.31
CA PRO A 117 -8.27 -6.76 -6.07
C PRO A 117 -7.05 -7.41 -6.76
N ALA A 118 -6.23 -8.08 -5.96
CA ALA A 118 -4.95 -8.61 -6.38
C ALA A 118 -5.07 -9.69 -7.47
N MET A 119 -4.13 -9.62 -8.39
CA MET A 119 -3.84 -10.59 -9.44
C MET A 119 -2.35 -10.92 -9.40
N ASN A 120 -1.95 -12.04 -10.00
CA ASN A 120 -0.54 -12.39 -10.23
C ASN A 120 0.39 -12.10 -9.02
N PHE A 121 0.25 -12.89 -7.96
CA PHE A 121 1.20 -12.81 -6.85
C PHE A 121 2.59 -13.24 -7.32
N LEU A 122 3.57 -12.34 -7.25
CA LEU A 122 4.95 -12.64 -7.60
C LEU A 122 5.56 -13.61 -6.58
N SER A 123 6.63 -14.33 -6.90
CA SER A 123 7.41 -15.06 -5.88
C SER A 123 8.12 -14.08 -4.92
N ALA A 124 8.64 -14.57 -3.79
CA ALA A 124 9.32 -13.71 -2.81
C ALA A 124 10.56 -13.04 -3.41
N GLU A 125 11.32 -13.79 -4.20
CA GLU A 125 12.50 -13.29 -4.92
C GLU A 125 12.12 -12.21 -5.95
N GLU A 126 11.10 -12.48 -6.77
CA GLU A 126 10.63 -11.51 -7.76
C GLU A 126 10.05 -10.26 -7.11
N SER A 127 9.35 -10.41 -5.97
CA SER A 127 8.82 -9.27 -5.20
C SER A 127 9.95 -8.38 -4.71
N GLN A 128 10.99 -8.96 -4.10
CA GLN A 128 12.13 -8.18 -3.62
C GLN A 128 12.82 -7.44 -4.78
N LYS A 129 13.12 -8.17 -5.87
CA LYS A 129 13.76 -7.59 -7.05
C LYS A 129 12.95 -6.45 -7.65
N ARG A 130 11.63 -6.61 -7.75
CA ARG A 130 10.75 -5.60 -8.34
C ARG A 130 10.58 -4.40 -7.39
N PHE A 131 10.45 -4.64 -6.10
CA PHE A 131 10.41 -3.58 -5.08
C PHE A 131 11.68 -2.72 -5.16
N ASP A 132 12.86 -3.33 -5.18
CA ASP A 132 14.13 -2.58 -5.26
C ASP A 132 14.23 -1.76 -6.56
N ALA A 133 13.72 -2.29 -7.67
CA ALA A 133 13.70 -1.58 -8.95
C ALA A 133 12.70 -0.42 -8.98
N GLU A 134 11.49 -0.59 -8.45
CA GLU A 134 10.44 0.44 -8.41
C GLU A 134 10.77 1.61 -7.48
N MET A 135 11.69 1.41 -6.53
CA MET A 135 12.15 2.45 -5.61
C MET A 135 13.27 3.34 -6.18
N SER A 136 13.72 3.12 -7.42
CA SER A 136 14.71 3.99 -8.06
C SER A 136 14.08 5.34 -8.44
N GLU A 137 14.84 6.42 -8.31
CA GLU A 137 14.37 7.78 -8.62
C GLU A 137 13.93 7.90 -10.09
N GLU A 138 14.64 7.26 -11.02
CA GLU A 138 14.31 7.27 -12.44
C GLU A 138 12.96 6.60 -12.72
N VAL A 139 12.67 5.49 -12.04
CA VAL A 139 11.38 4.79 -12.18
C VAL A 139 10.24 5.61 -11.58
N ILE A 140 10.47 6.22 -10.41
CA ILE A 140 9.49 7.10 -9.78
C ILE A 140 9.17 8.31 -10.67
N ILE A 141 10.19 8.95 -11.25
CA ILE A 141 9.99 10.08 -12.17
C ILE A 141 9.19 9.66 -13.40
N ALA A 142 9.57 8.54 -14.04
CA ALA A 142 8.86 8.04 -15.22
C ALA A 142 7.40 7.68 -14.93
N ASP A 143 7.11 7.12 -13.75
CA ASP A 143 5.75 6.83 -13.30
C ASP A 143 4.94 8.12 -13.09
N LEU A 144 5.53 9.14 -12.45
CA LEU A 144 4.90 10.43 -12.23
C LEU A 144 4.61 11.20 -13.52
N GLU A 145 5.49 11.13 -14.51
CA GLU A 145 5.27 11.73 -15.83
C GLU A 145 4.04 11.15 -16.53
N LYS A 146 3.75 9.87 -16.30
CA LYS A 146 2.67 9.14 -16.94
C LYS A 146 1.36 9.19 -16.16
N ASN A 147 1.44 9.05 -14.84
CA ASN A 147 0.29 8.82 -13.96
C ASN A 147 0.03 9.98 -12.99
N GLY A 148 0.84 11.03 -13.01
CA GLY A 148 0.81 12.10 -12.00
C GLY A 148 -0.51 12.89 -11.93
N ASP A 149 -1.21 13.10 -13.05
CA ASP A 149 -2.54 13.73 -13.03
C ASP A 149 -3.58 12.84 -12.34
N PHE A 150 -3.53 11.53 -12.62
CA PHE A 150 -4.38 10.55 -11.97
C PHE A 150 -4.08 10.49 -10.46
N TYR A 151 -2.81 10.44 -10.05
CA TYR A 151 -2.44 10.45 -8.63
C TYR A 151 -2.87 11.72 -7.91
N ARG A 152 -2.75 12.89 -8.55
CA ARG A 152 -3.25 14.16 -7.98
C ARG A 152 -4.74 14.09 -7.70
N ALA A 153 -5.53 13.63 -8.67
CA ALA A 153 -6.98 13.53 -8.53
C ALA A 153 -7.38 12.46 -7.52
N LEU A 154 -6.68 11.32 -7.51
CA LEU A 154 -6.86 10.27 -6.51
C LEU A 154 -6.62 10.83 -5.12
N ASN A 155 -5.46 11.44 -4.85
CA ASN A 155 -5.12 12.02 -3.55
C ASN A 155 -6.15 13.07 -3.10
N ALA A 156 -6.61 13.94 -4.02
CA ALA A 156 -7.65 14.93 -3.72
C ALA A 156 -8.96 14.26 -3.30
N TRP A 157 -9.42 13.26 -4.06
CA TRP A 157 -10.63 12.52 -3.72
C TRP A 157 -10.49 11.75 -2.40
N LEU A 158 -9.34 11.13 -2.12
CA LEU A 158 -9.09 10.47 -0.83
C LEU A 158 -9.22 11.45 0.33
N ALA A 159 -8.72 12.68 0.18
CA ALA A 159 -8.89 13.73 1.19
C ALA A 159 -10.38 14.09 1.41
N GLU A 160 -11.18 14.15 0.34
CA GLU A 160 -12.63 14.35 0.44
C GLU A 160 -13.35 13.21 1.16
N VAL A 161 -12.97 11.95 0.90
CA VAL A 161 -13.55 10.78 1.57
C VAL A 161 -13.30 10.86 3.08
N ARG A 162 -12.08 11.21 3.49
CA ARG A 162 -11.74 11.38 4.93
C ARG A 162 -12.54 12.50 5.57
N ASN A 163 -12.70 13.64 4.90
CA ASN A 163 -13.47 14.77 5.44
C ASN A 163 -14.97 14.46 5.62
N LYS A 164 -15.51 13.47 4.90
CA LYS A 164 -16.90 13.03 5.01
C LYS A 164 -17.11 11.98 6.11
N ASN A 165 -16.04 11.32 6.58
CA ASN A 165 -16.05 10.36 7.68
C ASN A 165 -15.04 10.79 8.77
N PRO A 166 -15.36 11.83 9.56
CA PRO A 166 -14.48 12.33 10.61
C PRO A 166 -14.26 11.32 11.76
#